data_AF-A0A9D5VNY6-F1
#
_entry.id   AF-A0A9D5VNY6-F1
#
_cell.length_a   1.000
_cell.length_b   1.000
_cell.length_c   1.000
_cell.angle_alpha   90.00
_cell.angle_beta   90.00
_cell.angle_gamma   90.00
#
_symmetry.space_group_name_H-M   'P 1'
#
loop_
_entity.id
_entity.type
_entity.pdbx_description
1 polymer ?
#
loop_
_entity_poly.entity_id
_entity_poly.type
_entity_poly.pdbx_seq_one_letter_code
_entity_poly.pdbx_strand_id
1 'polypeptide(L)'
;AFQKAVDLAATYAGAVVTIEGHSDPLGYLQKKKEGESALVLSRIRQSAKNLSLSRAMAVKDSLLQYAKSKGISVDPGQFVIVGNGIDKPKTGLCGSDPCAPKTQEDWLSNMRVEFRILQVEAEASVFQSLE
;
A
#
# COMPACT_ATOMS: atom_id res chain seq x y z
N ALA A 1 13.80 -3.93 7.18
CA ALA A 1 12.72 -3.05 6.69
C ALA A 1 12.19 -2.14 7.80
N PHE A 2 11.69 -2.70 8.92
CA PHE A 2 11.10 -1.89 10.01
C PHE A 2 12.06 -0.88 10.64
N GLN A 3 13.30 -1.26 10.96
CA GLN A 3 14.28 -0.31 11.50
C GLN A 3 14.46 0.91 10.59
N LYS A 4 14.67 0.70 9.28
CA LYS A 4 14.78 1.80 8.30
C LYS A 4 13.51 2.68 8.27
N ALA A 5 12.31 2.10 8.35
CA ALA A 5 11.08 2.89 8.39
C ALA A 5 10.98 3.73 9.68
N VAL A 6 11.36 3.17 10.82
CA VAL A 6 11.40 3.85 12.13
C VAL A 6 12.45 4.95 12.14
N ASP A 7 13.67 4.67 11.67
CA ASP A 7 14.77 5.64 11.61
C ASP A 7 14.39 6.85 10.75
N LEU A 8 13.74 6.61 9.60
CA LEU A 8 13.32 7.67 8.70
C LEU A 8 12.17 8.48 9.30
N ALA A 9 11.17 7.85 9.94
CA ALA A 9 10.11 8.57 10.64
C ALA A 9 10.64 9.44 11.79
N ALA A 10 11.66 8.97 12.51
CA ALA A 10 12.31 9.71 13.59
C ALA A 10 13.24 10.83 13.10
N THR A 11 13.90 10.65 11.94
CA THR A 11 14.88 11.62 11.40
C THR A 11 14.21 12.77 10.66
N TYR A 12 13.11 12.52 9.94
CA TYR A 12 12.45 13.53 9.13
C TYR A 12 11.23 14.09 9.87
N ALA A 13 11.45 15.20 10.60
CA ALA A 13 10.37 16.01 11.15
C ALA A 13 9.40 16.42 10.01
N GLY A 14 8.17 15.92 10.04
CA GLY A 14 7.15 16.17 9.02
C GLY A 14 7.02 15.13 7.90
N ALA A 15 7.83 14.07 7.85
CA ALA A 15 7.63 13.00 6.88
C ALA A 15 6.40 12.15 7.20
N VAL A 16 5.57 11.91 6.19
CA VAL A 16 4.45 10.97 6.25
C VAL A 16 4.89 9.65 5.61
N VAL A 17 4.89 8.59 6.39
CA VAL A 17 5.15 7.24 5.91
C VAL A 17 3.82 6.59 5.54
N THR A 18 3.66 6.24 4.27
CA THR A 18 2.53 5.45 3.79
C THR A 18 2.88 3.97 3.82
N ILE A 19 1.98 3.17 4.36
CA ILE A 19 2.05 1.71 4.39
C ILE A 19 0.98 1.22 3.41
N GLU A 20 1.42 0.81 2.24
CA GLU A 20 0.56 0.44 1.12
C GLU A 20 0.42 -1.07 1.04
N GLY A 21 -0.78 -1.59 1.31
CA GLY A 21 -1.11 -3.00 1.12
C GLY A 21 -1.58 -3.28 -0.31
N HIS A 22 -1.22 -4.47 -0.81
CA HIS A 22 -1.61 -4.95 -2.13
C HIS A 22 -2.16 -6.39 -2.05
N SER A 23 -3.02 -6.70 -3.01
CA SER A 23 -3.61 -8.03 -3.22
C SER A 23 -3.33 -8.48 -4.65
N ASP A 24 -3.23 -9.79 -4.85
CA ASP A 24 -3.06 -10.35 -6.17
C ASP A 24 -4.37 -10.37 -6.99
N PRO A 25 -4.33 -10.06 -8.30
CA PRO A 25 -5.54 -9.98 -9.14
C PRO A 25 -6.07 -11.32 -9.67
N LEU A 26 -5.39 -12.45 -9.49
CA LEU A 26 -5.71 -13.71 -10.18
C LEU A 26 -7.15 -14.15 -9.97
N GLY A 27 -7.67 -14.10 -8.74
CA GLY A 27 -9.05 -14.48 -8.45
C GLY A 27 -10.09 -13.58 -9.14
N TYR A 28 -9.80 -12.28 -9.25
CA TYR A 28 -10.63 -11.34 -10.02
C TYR A 28 -10.59 -11.67 -11.52
N LEU A 29 -9.40 -11.94 -12.06
CA LEU A 29 -9.21 -12.23 -13.48
C LEU A 29 -9.85 -13.56 -13.90
N GLN A 30 -9.78 -14.58 -13.06
CA GLN A 30 -10.48 -15.85 -13.26
C GLN A 30 -11.99 -15.64 -13.37
N LYS A 31 -12.58 -14.92 -12.42
CA LYS A 31 -14.01 -14.61 -12.40
C LYS A 31 -14.44 -13.77 -13.61
N LYS A 32 -13.61 -12.81 -14.02
CA LYS A 32 -13.84 -12.03 -15.22
C LYS A 32 -13.82 -12.89 -16.48
N LYS A 33 -12.87 -13.82 -16.58
CA LYS A 33 -12.76 -14.77 -17.70
C LYS A 33 -13.94 -15.74 -17.77
N GLU A 34 -14.50 -16.11 -16.62
CA GLU A 34 -15.73 -16.92 -16.51
C GLU A 34 -17.00 -16.17 -16.95
N GLY A 35 -16.91 -14.87 -17.24
CA GLY A 35 -18.06 -14.06 -17.68
C GLY A 35 -18.94 -13.58 -16.53
N GLU A 36 -18.42 -13.51 -15.31
CA GLU A 36 -19.16 -13.03 -14.15
C GLU A 36 -19.68 -11.60 -14.30
N SER A 37 -20.79 -11.31 -13.63
CA SER A 37 -21.42 -9.99 -13.71
C SER A 37 -20.53 -8.87 -13.15
N ALA A 38 -20.69 -7.66 -13.70
CA ALA A 38 -19.97 -6.47 -13.22
C ALA A 38 -20.18 -6.21 -11.71
N LEU A 39 -21.37 -6.53 -11.18
CA LEU A 39 -21.67 -6.41 -9.75
C LEU A 39 -20.80 -7.35 -8.91
N VAL A 40 -20.65 -8.61 -9.33
CA VAL A 40 -19.79 -9.59 -8.64
C VAL A 40 -18.33 -9.16 -8.72
N LEU A 41 -17.87 -8.75 -9.90
CA LEU A 41 -16.50 -8.26 -10.11
C LEU A 41 -16.17 -7.04 -9.24
N SER A 42 -17.11 -6.09 -9.10
CA SER A 42 -16.96 -4.92 -8.22
C SER A 42 -16.84 -5.33 -6.75
N ARG A 43 -17.62 -6.32 -6.31
CA ARG A 43 -17.52 -6.84 -4.93
C ARG A 43 -16.18 -7.51 -4.68
N ILE A 44 -15.66 -8.30 -5.63
CA ILE A 44 -14.34 -8.92 -5.52
C ILE A 44 -13.25 -7.85 -5.40
N ARG A 45 -13.29 -6.81 -6.26
CA ARG A 45 -12.33 -5.70 -6.22
C ARG A 45 -12.37 -4.97 -4.87
N GLN A 46 -13.56 -4.68 -4.34
CA GLN A 46 -13.70 -4.05 -3.02
C GLN A 46 -13.21 -4.95 -1.88
N SER A 47 -13.51 -6.24 -1.91
CA SER A 47 -13.01 -7.19 -0.92
C SER A 47 -11.49 -7.26 -0.94
N ALA A 48 -10.87 -7.26 -2.12
CA ALA A 48 -9.42 -7.22 -2.25
C ALA A 48 -8.81 -5.93 -1.69
N LYS A 49 -9.49 -4.78 -1.87
CA LYS A 49 -9.12 -3.49 -1.28
C LYS A 49 -9.16 -3.54 0.24
N ASN A 50 -10.25 -4.05 0.81
CA ASN A 50 -10.40 -4.21 2.26
C ASN A 50 -9.33 -5.14 2.83
N LEU A 51 -9.08 -6.30 2.19
CA LEU A 51 -8.02 -7.23 2.59
C LEU A 51 -6.65 -6.55 2.63
N SER A 52 -6.32 -5.82 1.58
CA SER A 52 -5.03 -5.11 1.49
C SER A 52 -4.90 -4.02 2.56
N LEU A 53 -5.99 -3.32 2.89
CA LEU A 53 -6.03 -2.33 3.96
C LEU A 53 -5.80 -2.96 5.33
N SER A 54 -6.47 -4.09 5.62
CA SER A 54 -6.27 -4.84 6.87
C SER A 54 -4.84 -5.33 7.02
N ARG A 55 -4.19 -5.78 5.93
CA ARG A 55 -2.76 -6.14 5.94
C ARG A 55 -1.87 -4.93 6.28
N ALA A 56 -2.12 -3.78 5.67
CA ALA A 56 -1.37 -2.56 5.96
C ALA A 56 -1.54 -2.11 7.43
N MET A 57 -2.75 -2.22 7.98
CA MET A 57 -3.03 -1.95 9.39
C MET A 57 -2.25 -2.88 10.32
N ALA A 58 -2.27 -4.20 10.08
CA ALA A 58 -1.51 -5.15 10.89
C ALA A 58 0.00 -4.89 10.85
N VAL A 59 0.52 -4.45 9.71
CA VAL A 59 1.93 -4.03 9.57
C VAL A 59 2.22 -2.75 10.35
N LYS A 60 1.32 -1.75 10.31
CA LYS A 60 1.43 -0.54 11.14
C LYS A 60 1.51 -0.89 12.62
N ASP A 61 0.60 -1.73 13.10
CA ASP A 61 0.57 -2.12 14.52
C ASP A 61 1.86 -2.85 14.93
N SER A 62 2.33 -3.76 14.08
CA SER A 62 3.60 -4.47 14.29
C SER A 62 4.81 -3.53 14.30
N LEU A 63 4.80 -2.50 13.46
CA LEU A 63 5.85 -1.48 13.39
C LEU A 63 5.88 -0.62 14.67
N LEU A 64 4.72 -0.16 15.14
CA LEU A 64 4.62 0.61 16.39
C LEU A 64 5.05 -0.22 17.60
N GLN A 65 4.66 -1.50 17.65
CA GLN A 65 5.12 -2.42 18.69
C GLN A 65 6.63 -2.63 18.64
N TYR A 66 7.20 -2.79 17.45
CA TYR A 66 8.64 -2.91 17.26
C TYR A 66 9.37 -1.65 17.76
N ALA A 67 8.95 -0.46 17.35
CA ALA A 67 9.53 0.80 17.80
C ALA A 67 9.51 0.93 19.34
N LYS A 68 8.36 0.62 19.96
CA LYS A 68 8.21 0.61 21.42
C LYS A 68 9.19 -0.34 22.10
N SER A 69 9.34 -1.56 21.57
CA SER A 69 10.30 -2.55 22.11
C SER A 69 11.77 -2.13 21.98
N LYS A 70 12.07 -1.20 21.06
CA LYS A 70 13.39 -0.62 20.87
C LYS A 70 13.59 0.70 21.62
N GLY A 71 12.59 1.14 22.39
CA GLY A 71 12.64 2.42 23.10
C GLY A 71 12.61 3.63 22.17
N ILE A 72 12.20 3.46 20.91
CA ILE A 72 12.09 4.54 19.94
C ILE A 72 10.67 5.10 20.01
N SER A 73 10.54 6.37 20.38
CA SER A 73 9.27 7.09 20.32
C SER A 73 8.97 7.47 18.87
N VAL A 74 7.82 7.04 18.36
CA VAL A 74 7.33 7.39 17.02
C VAL A 74 5.91 7.94 17.15
N ASP A 75 5.57 8.95 16.35
CA ASP A 75 4.20 9.47 16.31
C ASP A 75 3.33 8.57 15.40
N PRO A 76 2.27 7.91 15.93
CA PRO A 76 1.37 7.09 15.12
C PRO A 76 0.69 7.86 13.97
N GLY A 77 0.57 9.19 14.09
CA GLY A 77 0.01 10.09 13.07
C GLY A 77 0.88 10.20 11.81
N GLN A 78 2.19 9.94 11.92
CA GLN A 78 3.10 9.93 10.76
C GLN A 78 2.87 8.72 9.84
N PHE A 79 2.12 7.71 10.27
CA PHE A 79 1.89 6.48 9.49
C PHE A 79 0.47 6.43 8.91
N VAL A 80 0.37 6.61 7.60
CA VAL A 80 -0.88 6.51 6.84
C VAL A 80 -0.99 5.12 6.23
N ILE A 81 -2.16 4.48 6.34
CA ILE A 81 -2.41 3.17 5.73
C ILE A 81 -3.19 3.32 4.43
N VAL A 82 -2.82 2.55 3.41
CA VAL A 82 -3.50 2.55 2.11
C VAL A 82 -3.76 1.10 1.69
N GLY A 83 -5.00 0.78 1.34
CA GLY A 83 -5.35 -0.47 0.68
C GLY A 83 -5.50 -0.25 -0.82
N ASN A 84 -4.55 -0.72 -1.63
CA ASN A 84 -4.61 -0.63 -3.09
C ASN A 84 -5.42 -1.77 -3.72
N GLY A 85 -5.70 -2.84 -2.96
CA GLY A 85 -6.31 -4.05 -3.49
C GLY A 85 -5.54 -4.58 -4.68
N ILE A 86 -6.25 -4.77 -5.80
CA ILE A 86 -5.68 -5.24 -7.06
C ILE A 86 -5.33 -4.11 -8.03
N ASP A 87 -5.54 -2.85 -7.65
CA ASP A 87 -5.47 -1.71 -8.59
C ASP A 87 -4.02 -1.26 -8.89
N LYS A 88 -3.06 -1.63 -8.04
CA LYS A 88 -1.63 -1.39 -8.25
C LYS A 88 -0.83 -2.71 -8.23
N PRO A 89 -1.06 -3.61 -9.19
CA PRO A 89 -0.34 -4.88 -9.28
C PRO A 89 1.12 -4.62 -9.64
N LYS A 90 2.02 -5.46 -9.12
CA LYS A 90 3.44 -5.45 -9.49
C LYS A 90 3.66 -5.97 -10.91
N THR A 91 2.76 -6.84 -11.38
CA THR A 91 2.74 -7.38 -12.75
C THR A 91 2.28 -6.39 -13.81
N GLY A 92 1.89 -5.16 -13.43
CA GLY A 92 1.46 -4.11 -14.36
C GLY A 92 -0.02 -4.19 -14.77
N LEU A 93 -0.43 -3.24 -15.61
CA LEU A 93 -1.80 -3.14 -16.13
C LEU A 93 -1.85 -3.56 -17.60
N CYS A 94 -2.87 -4.33 -17.94
CA CYS A 94 -3.21 -4.82 -19.27
C CYS A 94 -4.52 -4.15 -19.70
N GLY A 95 -4.41 -2.93 -20.24
CA GLY A 95 -5.55 -2.04 -20.44
C GLY A 95 -6.03 -1.45 -19.11
N SER A 96 -7.33 -1.57 -18.81
CA SER A 96 -7.92 -1.11 -17.55
C SER A 96 -7.83 -2.12 -16.41
N ASP A 97 -7.36 -3.34 -16.69
CA ASP A 97 -7.28 -4.43 -15.72
C ASP A 97 -5.84 -4.74 -15.34
N PRO A 98 -5.61 -5.37 -14.17
CA PRO A 98 -4.32 -5.96 -13.85
C PRO A 98 -3.90 -7.01 -14.88
N CYS A 99 -2.61 -7.03 -15.23
CA CYS A 99 -2.06 -8.14 -15.99
C CYS A 99 -2.07 -9.42 -15.16
N ALA A 100 -2.49 -10.52 -15.78
CA ALA A 100 -2.46 -11.83 -15.15
C ALA A 100 -1.02 -12.21 -14.78
N PRO A 101 -0.76 -12.68 -13.54
CA PRO A 101 0.54 -13.20 -13.17
C PRO A 101 0.87 -14.41 -14.05
N LYS A 102 2.10 -14.48 -14.56
CA LYS A 102 2.53 -15.56 -15.48
C LYS A 102 3.14 -16.74 -14.72
N THR A 103 3.70 -16.48 -13.55
CA THR A 103 4.32 -17.49 -12.69
C THR A 103 3.81 -17.40 -11.25
N GLN A 104 4.17 -18.39 -10.43
CA GLN A 104 3.88 -18.37 -9.00
C GLN A 104 4.61 -17.22 -8.30
N GLU A 105 5.82 -16.88 -8.75
CA GLU A 105 6.59 -15.77 -8.23
C GLU A 105 5.89 -14.44 -8.50
N ASP A 106 5.36 -14.23 -9.72
CA ASP A 106 4.55 -13.05 -10.04
C ASP A 106 3.35 -12.93 -9.11
N TRP A 107 2.63 -14.04 -8.92
CA TRP A 107 1.46 -14.13 -8.06
C TRP A 107 1.78 -13.75 -6.61
N LEU A 108 2.84 -14.35 -6.05
CA LEU A 108 3.32 -14.02 -4.70
C LEU A 108 3.80 -12.56 -4.62
N SER A 109 4.45 -12.06 -5.68
CA SER A 109 4.99 -10.70 -5.70
C SER A 109 3.91 -9.62 -5.64
N ASN A 110 2.70 -9.90 -6.10
CA ASN A 110 1.58 -8.97 -5.99
C ASN A 110 1.07 -8.84 -4.54
N MET A 111 1.14 -9.91 -3.75
CA MET A 111 0.71 -9.95 -2.35
C MET A 111 1.78 -9.36 -1.42
N ARG A 112 1.82 -8.03 -1.33
CA ARG A 112 2.89 -7.32 -0.62
C ARG A 112 2.38 -6.14 0.20
N VAL A 113 3.25 -5.66 1.07
CA VAL A 113 3.12 -4.36 1.73
C VAL A 113 4.36 -3.53 1.39
N GLU A 114 4.15 -2.33 0.87
CA GLU A 114 5.21 -1.37 0.55
C GLU A 114 5.21 -0.23 1.57
N PHE A 115 6.41 0.21 1.97
CA PHE A 115 6.59 1.45 2.71
C PHE A 115 7.01 2.54 1.73
N ARG A 116 6.29 3.65 1.71
CA ARG A 116 6.66 4.83 0.92
C ARG A 116 6.75 6.03 1.84
N ILE A 117 7.74 6.88 1.58
CA ILE A 117 7.99 8.06 2.38
C ILE A 117 7.62 9.25 1.52
N LEU A 118 6.66 10.03 2.02
CA LEU A 118 6.27 11.29 1.45
C LEU A 118 6.86 12.36 2.35
N GLN A 119 7.86 13.08 1.83
CA GLN A 119 8.34 14.28 2.48
C GLN A 119 7.28 15.37 2.23
N VAL A 120 6.59 15.79 3.28
CA VAL A 120 5.65 16.90 3.21
C VAL A 120 6.44 18.14 3.58
N GLU A 121 6.76 18.96 2.58
CA GLU A 121 7.32 20.29 2.82
C GLU A 121 6.19 21.19 3.36
N ALA A 122 6.37 21.76 4.55
CA ALA A 122 5.36 22.63 5.17
C ALA A 122 5.30 24.01 4.52
N GLU A 123 6.38 24.42 3.86
CA GLU A 123 6.54 25.72 3.22
C GLU A 123 7.04 25.52 1.79
N ALA A 124 6.66 26.44 0.89
CA ALA A 124 7.20 26.42 -0.46
C ALA A 124 8.70 26.72 -0.41
N SER A 125 9.50 25.83 -1.00
CA SER A 125 10.95 26.04 -1.14
C SER A 125 11.28 27.17 -2.12
N VAL A 126 10.33 27.55 -2.99
CA VAL A 126 10.43 28.65 -3.94
C VAL A 126 9.10 29.40 -3.97
N PHE A 127 9.13 30.72 -3.83
CA PHE A 127 7.95 31.56 -4.01
C PHE A 127 7.53 31.59 -5.48
N GLN A 128 6.31 31.13 -5.77
CA GLN A 128 5.61 31.38 -7.03
C GLN A 128 4.30 32.09 -6.72
N SER A 129 4.01 33.15 -7.48
CA SER A 129 2.70 33.82 -7.47
C SER A 129 1.61 32.81 -7.86
N LEU A 130 0.47 32.90 -7.19
CA LEU A 130 -0.74 32.14 -7.53
C LEU A 130 -1.60 32.84 -8.61
N GLU A 131 -1.17 34.03 -9.04
CA GLU A 131 -1.75 34.85 -10.10
C GLU A 131 -0.92 34.76 -11.39
#